data_AF-A0A815YGM8-F1
#
_entry.id   AF-A0A815YGM8-F1
#
_cell.length_a   1.000
_cell.length_b   1.000
_cell.length_c   1.000
_cell.angle_alpha   90.00
_cell.angle_beta   90.00
_cell.angle_gamma   90.00
#
_symmetry.space_group_name_H-M   'P 1'
#
loop_
_entity.id
_entity.type
_entity.pdbx_description
1 polymer ?
#
loop_
_entity_poly.entity_id
_entity_poly.type
_entity_poly.pdbx_seq_one_letter_code
_entity_poly.pdbx_strand_id
1 'polypeptide(L)'
;MNEQELILIADGAEAVSDAFLKVFGTDHNVVMCWFHMRKYVEKNLYLVEDKALHGDIINDIETLQLSTNKNVFDIATKLFLKKWKNEEKFIQYFSNEWLNSKNGWFEGLATHVPSTNNALEATNPVIKDEDTLRERLVLSRFTVVLFSIVNKWSKERNPTLINSKKFEHQPLITLPIWTDAYKWVKLNKAVISICNGDTAMYYLPAGEETRITDKEIKRYENC
;
A
#
# COMPACT_ATOMS: atom_id res chain seq x y z
N MET A 1 -19.85 -13.00 13.71
CA MET A 1 -18.88 -11.95 13.37
C MET A 1 -17.62 -12.70 13.00
N ASN A 2 -17.35 -12.90 11.71
CA ASN A 2 -16.11 -13.58 11.30
C ASN A 2 -14.95 -12.78 11.90
N GLU A 3 -14.04 -13.46 12.59
CA GLU A 3 -12.81 -12.84 13.08
C GLU A 3 -12.09 -12.24 11.88
N GLN A 4 -12.19 -10.92 11.74
CA GLN A 4 -11.45 -10.18 10.76
C GLN A 4 -9.99 -10.29 11.19
N GLU A 5 -9.17 -10.90 10.34
CA GLU A 5 -7.73 -11.04 10.57
C GLU A 5 -7.17 -9.66 10.95
N LEU A 6 -6.66 -9.53 12.17
CA LEU A 6 -6.11 -8.28 12.66
C LEU A 6 -4.74 -8.06 12.00
N ILE A 7 -4.61 -6.98 11.24
CA ILE A 7 -3.42 -6.66 10.45
C ILE A 7 -2.92 -5.26 10.84
N LEU A 8 -1.62 -5.15 11.11
CA LEU A 8 -0.96 -3.87 11.39
C LEU A 8 -0.25 -3.37 10.12
N ILE A 9 -0.53 -2.13 9.70
CA ILE A 9 0.29 -1.43 8.70
C ILE A 9 1.15 -0.39 9.42
N ALA A 10 2.46 -0.47 9.27
CA ALA A 10 3.40 0.43 9.94
C ALA A 10 4.52 0.92 9.02
N ASP A 11 5.23 1.96 9.44
CA ASP A 11 6.39 2.54 8.74
C ASP A 11 7.69 1.74 8.93
N GLY A 12 7.61 0.56 9.56
CA GLY A 12 8.74 -0.31 9.85
C GLY A 12 9.45 0.01 11.19
N ALA A 13 8.84 0.81 12.08
CA ALA A 13 9.34 0.98 13.44
C ALA A 13 9.23 -0.31 14.27
N GLU A 14 10.37 -0.92 14.60
CA GLU A 14 10.45 -2.19 15.35
C GLU A 14 9.65 -2.16 16.65
N ALA A 15 9.77 -1.09 17.44
CA ALA A 15 9.06 -0.98 18.72
C ALA A 15 7.53 -1.07 18.56
N VAL A 16 6.97 -0.62 17.43
CA VAL A 16 5.53 -0.70 17.16
C VAL A 16 5.15 -2.13 16.79
N SER A 17 5.92 -2.75 15.89
CA SER A 17 5.72 -4.14 15.48
C SER A 17 5.85 -5.11 16.66
N ASP A 18 6.89 -4.97 17.47
CA ASP A 18 7.14 -5.80 18.65
C ASP A 18 6.03 -5.66 19.68
N ALA A 19 5.60 -4.43 19.96
CA ALA A 19 4.49 -4.18 20.87
C ALA A 19 3.19 -4.81 20.38
N PHE A 20 2.90 -4.70 19.08
CA PHE A 20 1.73 -5.29 18.46
C PHE A 20 1.76 -6.82 18.56
N LEU A 21 2.85 -7.46 18.10
CA LEU A 21 2.99 -8.93 18.14
C LEU A 21 2.97 -9.48 19.57
N LYS A 22 3.52 -8.72 20.54
CA LYS A 22 3.48 -9.09 21.96
C LYS A 22 2.07 -9.07 22.55
N VAL A 23 1.21 -8.15 22.12
CA VAL A 23 -0.15 -7.98 22.66
C VAL A 23 -1.15 -8.87 21.94
N PHE A 24 -1.04 -8.96 20.61
CA PHE A 24 -2.05 -9.60 19.77
C PHE A 24 -1.65 -11.00 19.30
N GLY A 25 -0.37 -11.36 19.33
CA GLY A 25 0.13 -12.67 18.89
C GLY A 25 1.12 -12.56 17.73
N THR A 26 1.99 -13.57 17.60
CA THR A 26 3.04 -13.62 16.57
C THR A 26 2.56 -14.19 15.24
N ASP A 27 1.34 -14.70 15.20
CA ASP A 27 0.64 -15.24 14.03
C ASP A 27 -0.02 -14.16 13.17
N HIS A 28 -0.04 -12.90 13.64
CA HIS A 28 -0.57 -11.77 12.90
C HIS A 28 0.42 -11.17 11.90
N ASN A 29 -0.11 -10.73 10.76
CA ASN A 29 0.66 -10.07 9.72
C ASN A 29 0.95 -8.60 10.07
N VAL A 30 2.23 -8.22 9.96
CA VAL A 30 2.68 -6.82 10.00
C VAL A 30 3.09 -6.40 8.59
N VAL A 31 2.31 -5.51 8.00
CA VAL A 31 2.51 -4.96 6.66
C VAL A 31 3.43 -3.74 6.76
N MET A 32 4.53 -3.80 6.02
CA MET A 32 5.41 -2.67 5.80
C MET A 32 4.74 -1.69 4.83
N CYS A 33 4.51 -0.45 5.29
CA CYS A 33 3.90 0.58 4.47
C CYS A 33 4.69 0.81 3.18
N TRP A 34 4.04 0.56 2.04
CA TRP A 34 4.63 0.67 0.72
C TRP A 34 5.22 2.05 0.45
N PHE A 35 4.51 3.12 0.83
CA PHE A 35 5.00 4.50 0.65
C PHE A 35 6.34 4.73 1.36
N HIS A 36 6.49 4.24 2.59
CA HIS A 36 7.73 4.37 3.35
C HIS A 36 8.84 3.55 2.72
N MET A 37 8.57 2.28 2.44
CA MET A 37 9.53 1.40 1.78
C MET A 37 10.06 2.04 0.50
N ARG A 38 9.16 2.43 -0.42
CA ARG A 38 9.52 3.05 -1.69
C ARG A 38 10.37 4.30 -1.49
N LYS A 39 9.98 5.19 -0.57
CA LYS A 39 10.73 6.41 -0.27
C LYS A 39 12.13 6.13 0.24
N TYR A 40 12.32 5.07 1.03
CA TYR A 40 13.66 4.65 1.48
C TYR A 40 14.48 4.04 0.35
N VAL A 41 13.87 3.24 -0.54
CA VAL A 41 14.54 2.73 -1.74
C VAL A 41 14.98 3.88 -2.65
N GLU A 42 14.09 4.82 -2.96
CA GLU A 42 14.41 6.00 -3.79
C GLU A 42 15.58 6.81 -3.23
N LYS A 43 15.62 7.00 -1.90
CA LYS A 43 16.75 7.65 -1.21
C LYS A 43 18.07 6.90 -1.33
N ASN A 44 18.04 5.59 -1.56
CA ASN A 44 19.23 4.74 -1.69
C ASN A 44 19.55 4.35 -3.14
N LEU A 45 18.83 4.89 -4.13
CA LEU A 45 19.15 4.70 -5.55
C LEU A 45 20.52 5.28 -5.93
N TYR A 46 21.12 6.16 -5.12
CA TYR A 46 22.50 6.62 -5.33
C TYR A 46 23.53 5.47 -5.27
N LEU A 47 23.16 4.31 -4.73
CA LEU A 47 23.98 3.09 -4.75
C LEU A 47 24.11 2.49 -6.16
N VAL A 48 23.24 2.90 -7.09
CA VAL A 48 23.27 2.59 -8.53
C VAL A 48 23.96 3.75 -9.24
N GLU A 49 25.15 3.49 -9.80
CA GLU A 49 26.01 4.53 -10.37
C GLU A 49 25.40 5.11 -11.65
N ASP A 50 24.79 4.27 -12.48
CA ASP A 50 24.09 4.69 -13.69
C ASP A 50 22.67 5.18 -13.39
N LYS A 51 22.48 6.51 -13.46
CA LYS A 51 21.19 7.17 -13.24
C LYS A 51 20.14 6.79 -14.28
N ALA A 52 20.53 6.33 -15.47
CA ALA A 52 19.58 5.90 -16.48
C ALA A 52 18.77 4.67 -16.03
N LEU A 53 19.35 3.84 -15.15
CA LEU A 53 18.73 2.62 -14.65
C LEU A 53 17.72 2.86 -13.50
N HIS A 54 17.73 4.04 -12.88
CA HIS A 54 16.92 4.34 -11.69
C HIS A 54 15.43 4.14 -11.93
N GLY A 55 14.93 4.59 -13.09
CA GLY A 55 13.52 4.43 -13.46
C GLY A 55 13.13 2.96 -13.62
N ASP A 56 13.96 2.18 -14.32
CA ASP A 56 13.70 0.76 -14.58
C ASP A 56 13.73 -0.07 -13.30
N ILE A 57 14.64 0.23 -12.37
CA ILE A 57 14.70 -0.42 -11.06
C ILE A 57 13.41 -0.15 -10.27
N ILE A 58 12.95 1.10 -10.22
CA ILE A 58 11.72 1.44 -9.50
C ILE A 58 10.50 0.78 -10.15
N ASN A 59 10.40 0.76 -11.47
CA ASN A 59 9.31 0.08 -12.18
C ASN A 59 9.29 -1.43 -11.88
N ASP A 60 10.45 -2.07 -11.82
CA ASP A 60 10.53 -3.48 -11.45
C ASP A 60 10.13 -3.72 -9.99
N ILE A 61 10.49 -2.82 -9.06
CA ILE A 61 10.08 -2.91 -7.64
C ILE A 61 8.58 -2.67 -7.49
N GLU A 62 7.99 -1.74 -8.26
CA GLU A 62 6.54 -1.57 -8.36
C GLU A 62 5.87 -2.84 -8.89
N THR A 63 6.51 -3.53 -9.84
CA THR A 63 6.01 -4.83 -10.32
C THR A 63 6.07 -5.91 -9.24
N LEU A 64 7.15 -5.95 -8.44
CA LEU A 64 7.26 -6.85 -7.28
C LEU A 64 6.16 -6.57 -6.26
N GLN A 65 5.84 -5.30 -6.02
CA GLN A 65 4.83 -4.87 -5.06
C GLN A 65 3.45 -5.44 -5.39
N LEU A 66 3.14 -5.56 -6.68
CA LEU A 66 1.88 -6.11 -7.18
C LEU A 66 1.80 -7.64 -7.13
N SER A 67 2.80 -8.32 -6.56
CA SER A 67 2.75 -9.78 -6.39
C SER A 67 1.52 -10.18 -5.58
N THR A 68 0.77 -11.15 -6.09
CA THR A 68 -0.56 -11.50 -5.58
C THR A 68 -0.53 -12.54 -4.47
N ASN A 69 0.61 -13.21 -4.28
CA ASN A 69 0.86 -14.12 -3.17
C ASN A 69 2.37 -14.26 -2.93
N LYS A 70 2.74 -14.96 -1.85
CA LYS A 70 4.15 -15.15 -1.47
C LYS A 70 4.97 -15.95 -2.50
N ASN A 71 4.37 -16.95 -3.16
CA ASN A 71 5.08 -17.74 -4.18
C ASN A 71 5.50 -16.86 -5.37
N VAL A 72 4.53 -16.09 -5.90
CA VAL A 72 4.78 -15.13 -6.99
C VAL A 72 5.84 -14.11 -6.57
N PHE A 73 5.74 -13.58 -5.35
CA PHE A 73 6.71 -12.62 -4.81
C PHE A 73 8.12 -13.22 -4.73
N ASP A 74 8.27 -14.44 -4.23
CA ASP A 74 9.56 -15.12 -4.08
C ASP A 74 10.20 -15.43 -5.44
N ILE A 75 9.40 -15.86 -6.42
CA ILE A 75 9.87 -16.09 -7.80
C ILE A 75 10.30 -14.77 -8.46
N ALA A 76 9.45 -13.75 -8.38
CA ALA A 76 9.72 -12.45 -8.99
C ALA A 76 10.97 -11.80 -8.37
N THR A 77 11.15 -11.94 -7.05
CA THR A 77 12.33 -11.48 -6.32
C THR A 77 13.61 -12.14 -6.84
N LYS A 78 13.60 -13.46 -7.09
CA LYS A 78 14.75 -14.15 -7.69
C LYS A 78 15.08 -13.62 -9.08
N LEU A 79 14.07 -13.31 -9.89
CA LEU A 79 14.25 -12.72 -11.22
C LEU A 79 14.82 -11.30 -11.13
N PHE A 80 14.31 -10.48 -10.20
CA PHE A 80 14.80 -9.14 -9.92
C PHE A 80 16.29 -9.14 -9.55
N LEU A 81 16.67 -9.97 -8.58
CA LEU A 81 18.07 -10.10 -8.13
C LEU A 81 18.99 -10.57 -9.27
N LYS A 82 18.49 -11.45 -10.15
CA LYS A 82 19.24 -11.91 -11.33
C LYS A 82 19.41 -10.81 -12.38
N LYS A 83 18.37 -10.00 -12.63
CA LYS A 83 18.39 -8.91 -13.61
C LYS A 83 19.39 -7.82 -13.21
N TRP A 84 19.37 -7.41 -11.95
CA TRP A 84 20.15 -6.30 -11.42
C TRP A 84 21.46 -6.71 -10.75
N LYS A 85 21.92 -7.95 -10.95
CA LYS A 85 23.11 -8.53 -10.28
C LYS A 85 24.40 -7.68 -10.39
N ASN A 86 24.51 -6.85 -11.42
CA ASN A 86 25.69 -6.00 -11.65
C ASN A 86 25.66 -4.73 -10.77
N GLU A 87 24.50 -4.35 -10.22
CA GLU A 87 24.33 -3.23 -9.29
C GLU A 87 24.55 -3.70 -7.85
N GLU A 88 25.73 -4.29 -7.58
CA GLU A 88 26.02 -5.08 -6.38
C GLU A 88 25.70 -4.34 -5.06
N LYS A 89 26.11 -3.07 -4.95
CA LYS A 89 25.88 -2.24 -3.75
C LYS A 89 24.39 -2.08 -3.46
N PHE A 90 23.61 -1.77 -4.50
CA PHE A 90 22.17 -1.60 -4.37
C PHE A 90 21.48 -2.93 -4.07
N ILE A 91 21.86 -4.00 -4.76
CA ILE A 91 21.27 -5.32 -4.54
C ILE A 91 21.56 -5.88 -3.15
N GLN A 92 22.77 -5.67 -2.64
CA GLN A 92 23.12 -6.04 -1.28
C GLN A 92 22.26 -5.29 -0.26
N TYR A 93 22.13 -3.97 -0.42
CA TYR A 93 21.23 -3.15 0.40
C TYR A 93 19.79 -3.65 0.31
N PHE A 94 19.26 -3.80 -0.90
CA PHE A 94 17.86 -4.13 -1.12
C PHE A 94 17.50 -5.51 -0.57
N SER A 95 18.38 -6.49 -0.76
CA SER A 95 18.21 -7.85 -0.24
C SER A 95 18.19 -7.88 1.29
N ASN A 96 19.15 -7.23 1.93
CA ASN A 96 19.24 -7.24 3.39
C ASN A 96 18.05 -6.52 4.03
N GLU A 97 17.72 -5.33 3.56
CA GLU A 97 16.68 -4.50 4.18
C GLU A 97 15.27 -4.94 3.82
N TRP A 98 14.99 -5.18 2.53
CA TRP A 98 13.61 -5.27 2.02
C TRP A 98 13.17 -6.68 1.62
N LEU A 99 14.09 -7.65 1.57
CA LEU A 99 13.76 -9.04 1.25
C LEU A 99 13.98 -9.99 2.44
N ASN A 100 15.05 -9.77 3.21
CA ASN A 100 15.39 -10.63 4.34
C ASN A 100 14.83 -10.10 5.67
N SER A 101 14.83 -8.78 5.86
CA SER A 101 14.37 -8.14 7.10
C SER A 101 12.90 -7.70 7.03
N LYS A 102 12.55 -6.83 6.08
CA LYS A 102 11.23 -6.20 5.99
C LYS A 102 10.53 -6.54 4.68
N ASN A 103 10.16 -7.81 4.47
CA ASN A 103 9.57 -8.30 3.22
C ASN A 103 8.05 -8.17 3.10
N GLY A 104 7.39 -7.54 4.07
CA GLY A 104 5.94 -7.47 4.13
C GLY A 104 5.29 -6.29 3.40
N TRP A 105 5.78 -5.92 2.21
CA TRP A 105 5.32 -4.72 1.48
C TRP A 105 4.58 -4.99 0.16
N PHE A 106 4.39 -6.26 -0.21
CA PHE A 106 3.66 -6.66 -1.43
C PHE A 106 2.16 -6.86 -1.15
N GLU A 107 1.30 -6.58 -2.14
CA GLU A 107 -0.18 -6.61 -2.03
C GLU A 107 -0.71 -7.98 -1.59
N GLY A 108 -0.11 -9.06 -2.09
CA GLY A 108 -0.50 -10.43 -1.79
C GLY A 108 -0.25 -10.89 -0.36
N LEU A 109 0.38 -10.09 0.50
CA LEU A 109 0.55 -10.43 1.92
C LEU A 109 -0.77 -10.28 2.68
N ALA A 110 -1.52 -9.23 2.36
CA ALA A 110 -2.72 -8.82 3.09
C ALA A 110 -3.77 -8.30 2.10
N THR A 111 -4.49 -9.23 1.47
CA THR A 111 -5.54 -8.89 0.50
C THR A 111 -6.65 -8.09 1.17
N HIS A 112 -7.20 -7.09 0.47
CA HIS A 112 -8.27 -6.20 0.94
C HIS A 112 -7.85 -5.21 2.04
N VAL A 113 -6.57 -5.14 2.36
CA VAL A 113 -5.98 -4.14 3.26
C VAL A 113 -5.23 -3.11 2.41
N PRO A 114 -5.28 -1.81 2.73
CA PRO A 114 -4.52 -0.82 1.99
C PRO A 114 -3.01 -1.04 2.18
N SER A 115 -2.23 -0.92 1.10
CA SER A 115 -0.76 -1.02 1.15
C SER A 115 -0.06 0.22 1.73
N THR A 116 -0.80 1.28 2.03
CA THR A 116 -0.27 2.51 2.62
C THR A 116 -1.05 2.94 3.86
N ASN A 117 -0.35 3.51 4.84
CA ASN A 117 -0.95 4.16 6.01
C ASN A 117 -1.22 5.67 5.79
N ASN A 118 -1.12 6.15 4.54
CA ASN A 118 -1.17 7.58 4.20
C ASN A 118 -2.44 8.29 4.72
N ALA A 119 -3.58 7.57 4.76
CA ALA A 119 -4.82 8.12 5.31
C ALA A 119 -4.69 8.51 6.79
N LEU A 120 -3.97 7.70 7.58
CA LEU A 120 -3.69 8.01 8.99
C LEU A 120 -2.64 9.12 9.07
N GLU A 121 -1.57 9.04 8.28
CA GLU A 121 -0.49 10.02 8.32
C GLU A 121 -0.89 11.42 7.86
N ALA A 122 -1.88 11.54 6.98
CA ALA A 122 -2.47 12.81 6.57
C ALA A 122 -3.07 13.59 7.77
N THR A 123 -3.34 12.90 8.89
CA THR A 123 -3.80 13.52 10.14
C THR A 123 -2.66 14.26 10.86
N ASN A 124 -1.40 13.81 10.70
CA ASN A 124 -0.26 14.39 11.41
C ASN A 124 -0.03 15.87 11.06
N PRO A 125 -0.05 16.29 9.77
CA PRO A 125 0.00 17.70 9.42
C PRO A 125 -1.15 18.52 10.02
N VAL A 126 -2.38 18.00 10.02
CA VAL A 126 -3.54 18.72 10.59
C VAL A 126 -3.32 19.04 12.06
N ILE A 127 -2.91 18.05 12.87
CA ILE A 127 -2.60 18.25 14.29
C ILE A 127 -1.44 19.24 14.47
N LYS A 128 -0.43 19.15 13.59
CA LYS A 128 0.75 20.02 13.64
C LYS A 128 0.39 21.46 13.29
N ASP A 129 -0.41 21.68 12.27
CA ASP A 129 -0.67 23.00 11.70
C ASP A 129 -1.84 23.71 12.38
N GLU A 130 -2.89 22.99 12.78
CA GLU A 130 -4.09 23.58 13.38
C GLU A 130 -4.07 23.58 14.91
N ASP A 131 -3.63 22.48 15.53
CA ASP A 131 -3.87 22.26 16.97
C ASP A 131 -2.63 22.54 17.84
N THR A 132 -1.44 22.20 17.35
CA THR A 132 -0.17 22.43 18.07
C THR A 132 0.63 23.60 17.50
N LEU A 133 0.27 24.11 16.33
CA LEU A 133 1.02 25.16 15.61
C LEU A 133 2.53 24.85 15.50
N ARG A 134 2.86 23.55 15.39
CA ARG A 134 4.22 22.99 15.37
C ARG A 134 5.04 23.29 16.62
N GLU A 135 4.41 23.74 17.71
CA GLU A 135 5.07 23.93 19.00
C GLU A 135 5.31 22.58 19.70
N ARG A 136 6.46 22.46 20.37
CA ARG A 136 6.70 21.35 21.30
C ARG A 136 6.00 21.65 22.62
N LEU A 137 4.90 20.96 22.89
CA LEU A 137 4.11 21.14 24.10
C LEU A 137 4.60 20.22 25.22
N VAL A 138 4.61 20.74 26.45
CA VAL A 138 4.73 19.90 27.65
C VAL A 138 3.50 19.02 27.80
N LEU A 139 3.64 17.85 28.42
CA LEU A 139 2.58 16.82 28.48
C LEU A 139 1.23 17.36 28.99
N SER A 140 1.23 18.17 30.05
CA SER A 140 0.00 18.76 30.60
C SER A 140 -0.74 19.68 29.61
N ARG A 141 0.01 20.48 28.84
CA ARG A 141 -0.56 21.33 27.78
C ARG A 141 -1.01 20.49 26.59
N PHE A 142 -0.23 19.46 26.23
CA PHE A 142 -0.60 18.54 25.17
C PHE A 142 -1.90 17.78 25.48
N THR A 143 -2.12 17.35 26.73
CA THR A 143 -3.39 16.70 27.11
C THR A 143 -4.60 17.60 26.92
N VAL A 144 -4.49 18.89 27.20
CA VAL A 144 -5.57 19.86 26.96
C VAL A 144 -5.86 19.99 25.47
N VAL A 145 -4.82 20.07 24.64
CA VAL A 145 -4.95 20.11 23.18
C VAL A 145 -5.59 18.82 22.65
N LEU A 146 -5.18 17.65 23.13
CA LEU A 146 -5.78 16.36 22.75
C LEU A 146 -7.28 16.32 23.02
N PHE A 147 -7.74 16.73 24.21
CA PHE A 147 -9.17 16.78 24.51
C PHE A 147 -9.92 17.75 23.61
N SER A 148 -9.29 18.89 23.26
CA SER A 148 -9.84 19.85 22.32
C SER A 148 -10.00 19.24 20.92
N ILE A 149 -8.97 18.55 20.42
CA ILE A 149 -8.98 17.86 19.12
C ILE A 149 -10.14 16.86 19.07
N VAL A 150 -10.22 15.96 20.05
CA VAL A 150 -11.26 14.92 20.09
C VAL A 150 -12.64 15.57 20.14
N ASN A 151 -12.85 16.55 21.02
CA ASN A 151 -14.13 17.26 21.13
C ASN A 151 -14.52 17.98 19.81
N LYS A 152 -13.59 18.68 19.17
CA LYS A 152 -13.80 19.34 17.86
C LYS A 152 -14.20 18.30 16.81
N TRP A 153 -13.41 17.25 16.64
CA TRP A 153 -13.63 16.22 15.63
C TRP A 153 -14.90 15.40 15.84
N SER A 154 -15.28 15.14 17.10
CA SER A 154 -16.53 14.49 17.45
C SER A 154 -17.74 15.36 17.11
N LYS A 155 -17.69 16.67 17.41
CA LYS A 155 -18.76 17.59 17.04
C LYS A 155 -18.88 17.74 15.53
N GLU A 156 -17.78 17.94 14.82
CA GLU A 156 -17.77 18.08 13.37
C GLU A 156 -18.40 16.87 12.66
N ARG A 157 -18.36 15.67 13.24
CA ARG A 157 -18.88 14.44 12.65
C ARG A 157 -20.19 13.96 13.30
N ASN A 158 -20.79 14.76 14.18
CA ASN A 158 -22.05 14.41 14.80
C ASN A 158 -23.21 14.63 13.79
N PRO A 159 -23.91 13.56 13.34
CA PRO A 159 -24.95 13.67 12.32
C PRO A 159 -26.18 14.48 12.77
N THR A 160 -26.32 14.76 14.08
CA THR A 160 -27.42 15.60 14.59
C THR A 160 -27.16 17.10 14.40
N LEU A 161 -25.96 17.51 13.98
CA LEU A 161 -25.61 18.91 13.75
C LEU A 161 -25.75 19.29 12.27
N ILE A 162 -26.23 20.51 12.00
CA ILE A 162 -26.53 21.01 10.65
C ILE A 162 -25.31 20.93 9.71
N ASN A 163 -24.11 21.22 10.23
CA ASN A 163 -22.88 21.26 9.45
C ASN A 163 -21.99 20.02 9.65
N SER A 164 -22.59 18.85 9.92
CA SER A 164 -21.83 17.61 10.13
C SER A 164 -21.07 17.20 8.87
N LYS A 165 -19.77 16.95 8.99
CA LYS A 165 -18.97 16.21 8.02
C LYS A 165 -19.50 14.79 7.92
N LYS A 166 -20.09 14.44 6.79
CA LYS A 166 -20.63 13.10 6.53
C LYS A 166 -19.52 12.19 6.02
N PHE A 167 -19.58 10.93 6.42
CA PHE A 167 -18.78 9.90 5.79
C PHE A 167 -19.46 9.50 4.49
N GLU A 168 -18.74 9.68 3.38
CA GLU A 168 -19.21 9.19 2.09
C GLU A 168 -19.01 7.67 2.06
N HIS A 169 -20.12 6.94 1.93
CA HIS A 169 -20.12 5.48 1.83
C HIS A 169 -19.94 4.99 0.40
N GLN A 170 -20.01 5.90 -0.56
CA GLN A 170 -19.84 5.62 -1.98
C GLN A 170 -18.91 6.65 -2.60
N PRO A 171 -18.07 6.25 -3.57
CA PRO A 171 -17.21 7.20 -4.26
C PRO A 171 -18.06 8.20 -5.04
N LEU A 172 -17.71 9.49 -4.93
CA LEU A 172 -18.28 10.51 -5.80
C LEU A 172 -17.73 10.32 -7.21
N ILE A 173 -18.60 9.93 -8.15
CA ILE A 173 -18.21 9.78 -9.55
C ILE A 173 -18.15 11.16 -10.21
N THR A 174 -16.94 11.69 -10.35
CA THR A 174 -16.68 13.00 -10.94
C THR A 174 -16.55 12.93 -12.47
N LEU A 175 -16.66 14.08 -13.15
CA LEU A 175 -16.44 14.16 -14.60
C LEU A 175 -15.05 13.66 -15.04
N PRO A 176 -13.94 13.96 -14.33
CA PRO A 176 -12.64 13.34 -14.61
C PRO A 176 -12.68 11.82 -14.57
N ILE A 177 -13.29 11.22 -13.53
CA ILE A 177 -13.43 9.75 -13.43
C ILE A 177 -14.22 9.19 -14.62
N TRP A 178 -15.33 9.83 -14.99
CA TRP A 178 -16.09 9.47 -16.19
C TRP A 178 -15.27 9.57 -17.47
N THR A 179 -14.46 10.62 -17.60
CA THR A 179 -13.61 10.85 -18.77
C THR A 179 -12.55 9.76 -18.89
N ASP A 180 -11.93 9.38 -17.79
CA ASP A 180 -10.90 8.33 -17.78
C ASP A 180 -11.52 6.94 -17.98
N ALA A 181 -12.68 6.66 -17.38
CA ALA A 181 -13.45 5.46 -17.68
C ALA A 181 -13.82 5.37 -19.17
N TYR A 182 -14.26 6.48 -19.78
CA TYR A 182 -14.58 6.53 -21.20
C TYR A 182 -13.35 6.31 -22.10
N LYS A 183 -12.21 6.92 -21.77
CA LYS A 183 -10.92 6.65 -22.47
C LYS A 183 -10.54 5.18 -22.35
N TRP A 184 -10.72 4.58 -21.17
CA TRP A 184 -10.42 3.17 -20.95
C TRP A 184 -11.33 2.26 -21.77
N VAL A 185 -12.65 2.53 -21.81
CA VAL A 185 -13.60 1.79 -22.65
C VAL A 185 -13.21 1.88 -24.13
N LYS A 186 -12.70 3.03 -24.59
CA LYS A 186 -12.19 3.19 -25.96
C LYS A 186 -10.98 2.33 -26.30
N LEU A 187 -10.24 1.82 -25.32
CA LEU A 187 -9.15 0.86 -25.56
C LEU A 187 -9.68 -0.50 -26.03
N ASN A 188 -10.99 -0.76 -25.88
CA ASN A 188 -11.66 -1.98 -26.34
C ASN A 188 -10.97 -3.27 -25.83
N LYS A 189 -10.49 -3.22 -24.58
CA LYS A 189 -9.87 -4.36 -23.90
C LYS A 189 -10.94 -5.36 -23.48
N ALA A 190 -10.72 -6.64 -23.79
CA ALA A 190 -11.60 -7.73 -23.37
C ALA A 190 -11.46 -7.99 -21.88
N VAL A 191 -12.59 -8.07 -21.17
CA VAL A 191 -12.65 -8.46 -19.77
C VAL A 191 -13.21 -9.88 -19.71
N ILE A 192 -12.45 -10.81 -19.14
CA ILE A 192 -12.91 -12.18 -18.89
C ILE A 192 -13.27 -12.30 -17.41
N SER A 193 -14.46 -12.80 -17.11
CA SER A 193 -14.91 -13.06 -15.74
C SER A 193 -15.06 -14.56 -15.51
N ILE A 194 -14.43 -15.08 -14.46
CA ILE A 194 -14.56 -16.48 -14.04
C ILE A 194 -15.18 -16.49 -12.64
N CYS A 195 -16.34 -17.13 -12.52
CA CYS A 195 -17.05 -17.26 -11.25
C CYS A 195 -16.71 -18.59 -10.59
N ASN A 196 -16.17 -18.53 -9.36
CA ASN A 196 -15.86 -19.68 -8.52
C ASN A 196 -16.71 -19.59 -7.24
N GLY A 197 -17.93 -20.14 -7.29
CA GLY A 197 -18.89 -20.02 -6.19
C GLY A 197 -19.32 -18.56 -5.97
N ASP A 198 -19.09 -18.05 -4.76
CA ASP A 198 -19.45 -16.69 -4.36
C ASP A 198 -18.42 -15.62 -4.79
N THR A 199 -17.33 -16.03 -5.45
CA THR A 199 -16.25 -15.11 -5.86
C THR A 199 -16.19 -15.00 -7.37
N ALA A 200 -16.09 -13.78 -7.89
CA ALA A 200 -15.86 -13.51 -9.30
C ALA A 200 -14.45 -12.93 -9.50
N MET A 201 -13.63 -13.60 -10.31
CA MET A 201 -12.32 -13.12 -10.72
C MET A 201 -12.42 -12.48 -12.10
N TYR A 202 -11.87 -11.29 -12.26
CA TYR A 202 -11.83 -10.55 -13.52
C TYR A 202 -10.41 -10.49 -14.04
N TYR A 203 -10.23 -10.91 -15.29
CA TYR A 203 -8.95 -10.92 -16.00
C TYR A 203 -8.96 -9.83 -17.07
N LEU A 204 -7.90 -9.00 -17.07
CA LEU A 204 -7.76 -7.79 -17.89
C LEU A 204 -6.40 -7.78 -18.58
N PRO A 205 -6.31 -7.57 -19.92
CA PRO A 205 -5.04 -7.58 -20.63
C PRO A 205 -4.17 -6.38 -20.24
N ALA A 206 -2.92 -6.66 -19.87
CA ALA A 206 -1.93 -5.66 -19.49
C ALA A 206 -1.31 -4.96 -20.73
N GLY A 207 -0.78 -3.75 -20.55
CA GLY A 207 -0.09 -3.01 -21.62
C GLY A 207 -0.98 -2.63 -22.79
N GLU A 208 -0.50 -2.78 -24.01
CA GLU A 208 -1.24 -2.47 -25.25
C GLU A 208 -2.16 -3.60 -25.72
N GLU A 209 -2.04 -4.79 -25.13
CA GLU A 209 -2.82 -5.96 -25.53
C GLU A 209 -4.31 -5.75 -25.28
N THR A 210 -5.14 -6.26 -26.18
CA THR A 210 -6.60 -6.09 -26.11
C THR A 210 -7.34 -7.34 -25.67
N ARG A 211 -6.67 -8.50 -25.58
CA ARG A 211 -7.29 -9.78 -25.22
C ARG A 211 -6.37 -10.63 -24.36
N ILE A 212 -6.97 -11.51 -23.56
CA ILE A 212 -6.29 -12.57 -22.82
C ILE A 212 -6.74 -13.92 -23.40
N THR A 213 -5.84 -14.88 -23.46
CA THR A 213 -6.12 -16.26 -23.86
C THR A 213 -6.36 -17.18 -22.66
N ASP A 214 -7.16 -18.23 -22.84
CA ASP A 214 -7.40 -19.24 -21.79
C ASP A 214 -6.10 -19.91 -21.29
N LYS A 215 -5.07 -19.98 -22.15
CA LYS A 215 -3.75 -20.51 -21.78
C LYS A 215 -3.05 -19.61 -20.78
N GLU A 216 -3.17 -18.29 -20.92
CA GLU A 216 -2.58 -17.32 -19.99
C GLU A 216 -3.29 -17.36 -18.64
N ILE A 217 -4.62 -17.47 -18.65
CA ILE A 217 -5.41 -17.63 -17.41
C ILE A 217 -4.99 -18.91 -16.69
N LYS A 218 -4.99 -20.06 -17.39
CA LYS A 218 -4.56 -21.34 -16.79
C LYS A 218 -3.12 -21.29 -16.31
N ARG A 219 -2.23 -20.57 -16.99
CA ARG A 219 -0.85 -20.40 -16.54
C ARG A 219 -0.79 -19.61 -15.24
N TYR A 220 -1.57 -18.53 -15.13
CA TYR A 220 -1.65 -17.70 -13.93
C TYR A 220 -2.22 -18.47 -12.72
N GLU A 221 -3.28 -19.25 -12.91
CA GLU A 221 -3.91 -20.04 -11.83
C GLU A 221 -3.04 -21.19 -11.30
N ASN A 222 -2.06 -21.65 -12.08
CA ASN A 222 -1.14 -22.74 -11.71
C ASN A 222 0.23 -22.24 -11.18
N CYS A 223 0.37 -20.94 -10.91
CA CYS A 223 1.58 -20.33 -10.33
C CYS A 223 1.37 -19.99 -8.84
#